data_AF-A0A660Q2B7-F1
#
_entry.id   AF-A0A660Q2B7-F1
#
_cell.length_a   1.000
_cell.length_b   1.000
_cell.length_c   1.000
_cell.angle_alpha   90.00
_cell.angle_beta   90.00
_cell.angle_gamma   90.00
#
_symmetry.space_group_name_H-M   'P 1'
#
loop_
_entity.id
_entity.type
_entity.pdbx_description
1 polymer ?
#
loop_
_entity_poly.entity_id
_entity_poly.type
_entity_poly.pdbx_seq_one_letter_code
_entity_poly.pdbx_strand_id
1 'polypeptide(L)'
;MKLTLTDILALWGAIISTILATIKLMDFMRDKAKIKVRVKANYQVYPRNNEYGDKVLIMIEASNRGRRPITLTKAYLIAPRRLRKTGKVT
;
A
#
# COMPACT_ATOMS: atom_id res chain seq x y z
N MET A 1 -14.50 -27.11 -49.46
CA MET A 1 -13.38 -26.91 -48.53
C MET A 1 -13.60 -27.89 -47.37
N LYS A 2 -12.77 -28.92 -47.21
CA LYS A 2 -12.92 -29.90 -46.12
C LYS A 2 -12.21 -29.34 -44.89
N LEU A 3 -12.94 -29.09 -43.80
CA LEU A 3 -12.34 -28.80 -42.50
C LEU A 3 -11.59 -30.05 -42.04
N THR A 4 -10.31 -29.90 -41.72
CA THR A 4 -9.51 -30.97 -41.15
C THR A 4 -9.66 -30.97 -39.63
N LEU A 5 -9.43 -32.12 -38.99
CA LEU A 5 -9.48 -32.25 -37.51
C LEU A 5 -8.50 -31.26 -36.84
N THR A 6 -7.37 -31.00 -37.51
CA THR A 6 -6.38 -29.99 -37.13
C THR A 6 -6.94 -28.58 -37.11
N ASP A 7 -7.81 -28.21 -38.04
CA ASP A 7 -8.43 -26.86 -38.06
C ASP A 7 -9.36 -26.65 -36.86
N ILE A 8 -10.11 -27.69 -36.48
CA ILE A 8 -11.01 -27.68 -35.32
C ILE A 8 -10.21 -27.53 -34.02
N LEU A 9 -9.12 -28.29 -33.88
CA LEU A 9 -8.23 -28.23 -32.72
C LEU A 9 -7.50 -26.87 -32.64
N ALA A 10 -7.09 -26.33 -33.78
CA ALA A 10 -6.45 -25.01 -33.84
C ALA A 10 -7.41 -23.90 -33.38
N LEU A 11 -8.67 -23.93 -33.84
CA LEU A 11 -9.69 -22.97 -33.42
C LEU A 11 -9.96 -23.06 -31.92
N TRP A 12 -10.10 -24.28 -31.39
CA TRP A 12 -10.27 -24.52 -29.95
C TRP A 12 -9.09 -24.01 -29.12
N GLY A 13 -7.86 -24.30 -29.57
CA GLY A 13 -6.65 -23.81 -28.93
C GLY A 13 -6.56 -22.28 -28.93
N ALA A 14 -6.94 -21.64 -30.03
CA ALA A 14 -6.96 -20.18 -30.14
C ALA A 14 -7.98 -19.55 -29.18
N ILE A 15 -9.19 -20.11 -29.07
CA ILE A 15 -10.23 -19.61 -28.15
C ILE A 15 -9.75 -19.71 -26.70
N ILE A 16 -9.28 -20.89 -26.28
CA ILE A 16 -8.79 -21.10 -24.91
C ILE A 16 -7.62 -20.17 -24.59
N SER A 17 -6.68 -20.03 -25.52
CA SER A 17 -5.52 -19.15 -25.35
C SER A 17 -5.93 -17.68 -25.17
N THR A 18 -6.91 -17.22 -25.96
CA THR A 18 -7.42 -15.85 -25.89
C THR A 18 -8.10 -15.57 -24.56
N ILE A 19 -8.90 -16.53 -24.07
CA ILE A 19 -9.54 -16.43 -22.74
C ILE A 19 -8.48 -16.36 -21.65
N LEU A 20 -7.49 -17.26 -21.66
CA LEU A 20 -6.42 -17.28 -20.67
C LEU A 20 -5.60 -15.99 -20.68
N ALA A 21 -5.26 -15.48 -21.87
CA ALA A 21 -4.54 -14.23 -22.04
C ALA A 21 -5.33 -13.06 -21.44
N THR A 22 -6.63 -13.01 -21.69
CA THR A 22 -7.52 -11.99 -21.14
C THR A 22 -7.57 -12.02 -19.62
N ILE A 23 -7.71 -13.21 -19.01
CA ILE A 23 -7.72 -13.38 -17.55
C ILE A 23 -6.39 -12.90 -16.96
N LYS A 24 -5.26 -13.34 -17.52
CA LYS A 24 -3.93 -12.91 -17.04
C LYS A 24 -3.72 -11.40 -17.16
N LEU A 25 -4.21 -10.80 -18.25
CA LEU A 25 -4.14 -9.35 -18.44
C LEU A 25 -4.99 -8.60 -17.39
N MET A 26 -6.20 -9.09 -17.11
CA MET A 26 -7.06 -8.52 -16.08
C MET A 26 -6.43 -8.63 -14.69
N ASP A 27 -5.83 -9.77 -14.36
CA ASP A 27 -5.14 -9.97 -13.09
C ASP A 27 -3.94 -9.04 -12.96
N PHE A 28 -3.13 -8.92 -14.01
CA PHE A 28 -2.01 -7.98 -14.06
C PHE A 28 -2.46 -6.53 -13.81
N MET A 29 -3.56 -6.10 -14.43
CA MET A 29 -4.11 -4.75 -14.26
C MET A 29 -4.69 -4.51 -12.86
N ARG A 30 -5.22 -5.55 -12.20
CA ARG A 30 -5.76 -5.49 -10.83
C ARG A 30 -4.67 -5.57 -9.76
N ASP A 31 -3.48 -6.02 -10.11
CA ASP A 31 -2.36 -6.20 -9.21
C ASP A 31 -1.63 -4.88 -8.91
N LYS A 32 -2.36 -3.97 -8.28
CA LYS A 32 -1.83 -2.67 -7.83
C LYS A 32 -1.35 -2.74 -6.38
N ALA A 33 -0.32 -1.96 -6.07
CA ALA A 33 0.15 -1.76 -4.71
C ALA A 33 -0.99 -1.17 -3.84
N LYS A 34 -1.34 -1.87 -2.76
CA LYS A 34 -2.37 -1.45 -1.80
C LYS A 34 -1.75 -1.34 -0.42
N ILE A 35 -1.50 -0.11 0.03
CA ILE A 35 -1.00 0.17 1.38
C ILE A 35 -2.12 0.86 2.16
N LYS A 36 -2.39 0.37 3.37
CA LYS A 36 -3.26 1.04 4.33
C LYS A 36 -2.38 1.74 5.37
N VAL A 37 -2.54 3.06 5.48
CA VAL A 37 -1.83 3.88 6.47
C VAL A 37 -2.82 4.32 7.54
N ARG A 38 -2.44 4.13 8.81
CA ARG A 38 -3.18 4.61 9.97
C ARG A 38 -2.23 5.43 10.84
N VAL A 39 -2.65 6.65 11.16
CA VAL A 39 -1.90 7.56 12.01
C VAL A 39 -2.67 7.74 13.30
N LYS A 40 -2.00 7.57 14.44
CA LYS A 40 -2.52 7.87 15.76
C LYS A 40 -1.58 8.86 16.46
N ALA A 41 -2.12 10.01 16.85
CA ALA A 41 -1.41 11.01 17.65
C ALA A 41 -1.76 10.86 19.13
N ASN A 42 -1.03 11.58 20.00
CA ASN A 42 -1.23 11.58 21.46
C ASN A 42 -1.02 10.24 22.15
N TYR A 43 -0.01 9.48 21.71
CA TYR A 43 0.46 8.37 22.53
C TYR A 43 1.15 8.88 23.80
N GLN A 44 0.72 8.38 24.95
CA GLN A 44 1.40 8.56 26.23
C GLN A 44 2.13 7.26 26.55
N VAL A 45 3.42 7.36 26.92
CA VAL A 45 4.18 6.19 27.34
C VAL A 45 4.22 6.13 28.85
N TYR A 46 3.89 4.97 29.39
CA TYR A 46 3.98 4.66 30.81
C TYR A 46 5.08 3.60 31.04
N PRO A 47 5.89 3.70 32.10
CA PRO A 47 5.93 4.79 33.07
C PRO A 47 6.49 6.10 32.46
N ARG A 48 6.03 7.24 32.97
CA ARG A 48 6.37 8.59 32.46
C ARG A 48 7.85 8.95 32.64
N ASN A 49 8.60 8.17 33.42
CA ASN A 49 10.03 8.33 33.67
C ASN A 49 10.90 7.73 32.55
N ASN A 50 10.54 7.97 31.28
CA ASN A 50 11.33 7.55 30.14
C ASN A 50 11.71 8.76 29.27
N GLU A 51 12.61 8.56 28.32
CA GLU A 51 13.13 9.59 27.41
C GLU A 51 12.08 10.25 26.49
N TYR A 52 10.83 9.77 26.56
CA TYR A 52 9.69 10.19 25.76
C TYR A 52 8.56 10.80 26.60
N GLY A 53 8.71 10.90 27.93
CA GLY A 53 7.66 11.31 28.88
C GLY A 53 7.06 12.70 28.62
N ASP A 54 7.84 13.61 28.02
CA ASP A 54 7.43 14.96 27.64
C ASP A 54 7.31 15.19 26.12
N LYS A 55 7.45 14.13 25.31
CA LYS A 55 7.40 14.22 23.84
C LYS A 55 6.01 13.81 23.33
N VAL A 56 5.52 14.54 22.33
CA VAL A 56 4.33 14.12 21.57
C VAL A 56 4.73 12.97 20.65
N LEU A 57 4.21 11.78 20.93
CA LEU A 57 4.43 10.60 20.10
C LEU A 57 3.33 10.47 19.04
N ILE A 58 3.77 10.23 17.81
CA ILE A 58 2.91 9.93 16.67
C ILE A 58 3.26 8.52 16.20
N MET A 59 2.29 7.62 16.28
CA MET A 59 2.43 6.27 15.76
C MET A 59 1.89 6.23 14.33
N ILE A 60 2.74 5.82 13.39
CA ILE A 60 2.37 5.59 12.00
C ILE A 60 2.41 4.08 11.76
N GLU A 61 1.24 3.50 11.50
CA GLU A 61 1.09 2.10 11.15
C GLU A 61 0.86 2.02 9.64
N ALA A 62 1.76 1.36 8.92
CA ALA A 62 1.64 1.11 7.50
C ALA A 62 1.55 -0.40 7.26
N SER A 63 0.44 -0.85 6.69
CA SER A 63 0.15 -2.26 6.48
C SER A 63 -0.05 -2.54 4.99
N ASN A 64 0.68 -3.53 4.48
CA ASN A 64 0.47 -4.02 3.13
C ASN A 64 -0.84 -4.83 3.06
N ARG A 65 -1.78 -4.37 2.23
CA ARG A 65 -3.06 -5.03 1.94
C ARG A 65 -3.10 -5.63 0.53
N GLY A 66 -2.00 -5.51 -0.21
CA GLY A 66 -1.83 -6.08 -1.55
C GLY A 66 -1.26 -7.50 -1.51
N ARG A 67 -1.23 -8.15 -2.69
CA ARG A 67 -0.66 -9.50 -2.88
C ARG A 67 0.87 -9.48 -3.04
N ARG A 68 1.43 -8.37 -3.49
CA ARG A 68 2.88 -8.22 -3.70
C ARG A 68 3.57 -7.63 -2.48
N PRO A 69 4.81 -8.04 -2.14
CA PRO A 69 5.61 -7.36 -1.13
C PRO A 69 5.88 -5.91 -1.57
N ILE A 70 5.73 -4.96 -0.64
CA ILE A 70 5.98 -3.55 -0.90
C ILE A 70 6.94 -3.03 0.16
N THR A 71 7.98 -2.32 -0.28
CA THR A 71 8.95 -1.68 0.61
C THR A 71 8.61 -0.20 0.77
N LEU A 72 8.48 0.25 2.01
CA LEU A 72 8.33 1.67 2.33
C LEU A 72 9.73 2.29 2.35
N THR A 73 10.02 3.17 1.38
CA THR A 73 11.34 3.80 1.26
C THR A 73 11.50 5.01 2.16
N LYS A 74 10.49 5.88 2.22
CA LYS A 74 10.54 7.11 3.01
C LYS A 74 9.17 7.44 3.58
N ALA A 75 9.14 7.94 4.81
CA ALA A 75 7.97 8.51 5.45
C ALA A 75 8.31 9.92 5.92
N TYR A 76 7.41 10.88 5.66
CA TYR A 76 7.59 12.27 6.04
C TYR A 76 6.43 12.71 6.93
N LEU A 77 6.74 13.54 7.93
CA LEU A 77 5.76 14.20 8.77
C LEU A 77 5.70 15.68 8.37
N ILE A 78 4.55 16.14 7.89
CA ILE A 78 4.30 17.57 7.65
C ILE A 78 3.51 18.09 8.85
N ALA A 79 4.18 18.85 9.72
CA ALA A 79 3.54 19.53 10.84
C ALA A 79 3.54 21.04 10.61
N PRO A 80 2.45 21.76 10.95
CA PRO A 80 2.46 23.22 10.91
C PRO A 80 3.54 23.74 11.85
N ARG A 81 4.33 24.70 11.36
CA ARG A 81 5.39 25.37 12.11
C ARG A 81 4.74 26.14 13.27
N ARG A 82 4.51 25.49 14.42
CA ARG A 82 4.03 26.18 15.62
C ARG A 82 5.06 27.26 15.96
N LEU A 83 4.66 28.53 15.80
CA LEU A 83 5.39 29.68 16.31
C LEU A 83 5.55 29.46 17.81
N ARG A 84 6.80 29.26 18.24
CA ARG A 84 7.17 29.23 19.65
C ARG A 84 6.71 30.57 20.23
N LYS A 85 5.61 30.59 21.01
CA LYS A 85 5.28 31.75 21.83
C LYS A 85 6.44 31.91 22.81
N THR A 86 7.33 32.84 22.51
CA THR A 86 8.32 33.37 23.44
C THR A 86 7.54 33.86 24.66
N GLY A 87 7.71 33.18 25.79
CA GLY A 87 7.15 33.64 27.05
C GLY A 87 7.72 35.03 27.34
N LYS A 88 6.84 36.03 27.42
CA LYS A 88 7.12 37.24 28.19
C LYS A 88 7.11 36.80 29.65
N VAL A 89 8.31 36.70 30.23
CA VAL A 89 8.50 36.76 31.68
C VAL A 89 8.53 38.25 32.01
N THR A 90 7.47 38.71 32.66
CA THR A 90 7.40 39.95 33.44
C THR A 90 6.45 39.68 34.58
#